data_AF-A0A1S8T8D2-F1
#
_entry.id   AF-A0A1S8T8D2-F1
#
_cell.length_a   1.000
_cell.length_b   1.000
_cell.length_c   1.000
_cell.angle_alpha   90.00
_cell.angle_beta   90.00
_cell.angle_gamma   90.00
#
_symmetry.space_group_name_H-M   'P 1'
#
loop_
_entity.id
_entity.type
_entity.pdbx_description
1 polymer ?
#
loop_
_entity_poly.entity_id
_entity_poly.type
_entity_poly.pdbx_seq_one_letter_code
_entity_poly.pdbx_strand_id
1 'polypeptide(L)'
;MKKYILSENFIEAESTGKRLYQIIATKSFSDVEKGEFGGYVEGEKNLCQHGNCWIHDDAQVFDDAQICENAIIAGDAQISGKAEVHDDAIVSDNVKLSDNVIIAGKASIYDNAKLLGNARVCDNVLVFNNAVASGNVILSGNAKNIWSCKNFRECTCM
;
A
#
# COMPACT_ATOMS: atom_id res chain seq x y z
N MET A 1 22.35 2.23 -10.74
CA MET A 1 21.23 2.24 -11.72
C MET A 1 19.94 2.29 -10.93
N LYS A 2 18.98 3.15 -11.32
CA LYS A 2 17.65 3.16 -10.68
C LYS A 2 16.95 1.81 -10.88
N LYS A 3 15.99 1.47 -10.01
CA LYS A 3 15.13 0.29 -10.11
C LYS A 3 13.99 0.54 -11.10
N TYR A 4 13.44 1.75 -11.08
CA TYR A 4 12.38 2.21 -11.97
C TYR A 4 12.54 3.70 -12.26
N ILE A 5 11.82 4.17 -13.28
CA ILE A 5 11.62 5.60 -13.57
C ILE A 5 10.13 5.90 -13.71
N LEU A 6 9.78 7.19 -13.63
CA LEU A 6 8.44 7.67 -13.97
C LEU A 6 8.36 7.80 -15.50
N SER A 7 7.33 7.20 -16.09
CA SER A 7 7.07 7.34 -17.52
C SER A 7 6.36 8.67 -17.83
N GLU A 8 6.11 8.93 -19.12
CA GLU A 8 5.29 10.06 -19.57
C GLU A 8 3.78 9.82 -19.41
N ASN A 9 3.36 8.57 -19.18
CA ASN A 9 1.97 8.22 -18.93
C ASN A 9 1.57 8.68 -17.53
N PHE A 10 0.42 9.35 -17.43
CA PHE A 10 -0.13 9.76 -16.15
C PHE A 10 -1.65 9.68 -16.13
N ILE A 11 -2.20 9.57 -14.93
CA ILE A 11 -3.61 9.76 -14.61
C ILE A 11 -3.76 10.94 -13.66
N GLU A 12 -4.99 11.43 -13.50
CA GLU A 12 -5.34 12.37 -12.43
C GLU A 12 -6.11 11.62 -11.34
N ALA A 13 -5.60 11.65 -10.10
CA ALA A 13 -6.24 11.00 -8.97
C ALA A 13 -7.62 11.62 -8.72
N GLU A 14 -8.69 10.82 -8.79
CA GLU A 14 -10.07 11.31 -8.73
C GLU A 14 -10.38 12.15 -7.48
N SER A 15 -9.77 11.80 -6.34
CA SER A 15 -10.02 12.46 -5.06
C SER A 15 -9.31 13.80 -4.89
N THR A 16 -8.23 14.06 -5.62
CA THR A 16 -7.36 15.23 -5.38
C THR A 16 -7.02 16.03 -6.65
N GLY A 17 -7.23 15.48 -7.84
CA GLY A 17 -6.80 16.05 -9.13
C GLY A 17 -5.27 16.01 -9.34
N LYS A 18 -4.53 15.31 -8.48
CA LYS A 18 -3.06 15.20 -8.61
C LYS A 18 -2.67 14.30 -9.77
N ARG A 19 -1.60 14.67 -10.48
CA ARG A 19 -1.02 13.83 -11.52
C ARG A 19 -0.20 12.70 -10.90
N LEU A 20 -0.53 11.47 -11.26
CA LEU A 20 0.21 10.27 -10.88
C LEU A 20 0.82 9.64 -12.13
N TYR A 21 2.14 9.46 -12.12
CA TYR A 21 2.89 8.93 -13.24
C TYR A 21 3.01 7.41 -13.14
N GLN A 22 2.83 6.74 -14.26
CA GLN A 22 2.99 5.29 -14.32
C GLN A 22 4.48 4.95 -14.18
N ILE A 23 4.80 3.99 -13.33
CA ILE A 23 6.19 3.52 -13.14
C ILE A 23 6.56 2.51 -14.23
N ILE A 24 7.84 2.50 -14.62
CA ILE A 24 8.40 1.48 -15.51
C ILE A 24 9.73 0.96 -14.96
N ALA A 25 9.86 -0.37 -14.90
CA ALA A 25 11.05 -1.04 -14.38
C ALA A 25 12.25 -0.86 -15.31
N THR A 26 13.41 -0.48 -14.75
CA THR A 26 14.65 -0.28 -15.51
C THR A 26 15.61 -1.48 -15.45
N LYS A 27 15.28 -2.48 -14.62
CA LYS A 27 15.98 -3.76 -14.46
C LYS A 27 14.98 -4.80 -13.95
N SER A 28 15.26 -6.09 -14.16
CA SER A 28 14.45 -7.16 -13.57
C SER A 28 14.79 -7.38 -12.09
N PHE A 29 13.79 -7.71 -11.27
CA PHE A 29 13.93 -8.05 -9.85
C PHE A 29 12.65 -8.76 -9.38
N SER A 30 12.78 -9.70 -8.42
CA SER A 30 11.64 -10.54 -8.00
C SER A 30 10.95 -11.17 -9.24
N ASP A 31 9.68 -10.88 -9.41
CA ASP A 31 8.76 -11.27 -10.47
C ASP A 31 8.60 -10.20 -11.56
N VAL A 32 9.23 -9.02 -11.40
CA VAL A 32 9.13 -7.89 -12.33
C VAL A 32 10.24 -7.94 -13.37
N GLU A 33 9.87 -7.83 -14.65
CA GLU A 33 10.80 -7.80 -15.77
C GLU A 33 11.24 -6.37 -16.14
N LYS A 34 12.45 -6.23 -16.68
CA LYS A 34 12.92 -4.94 -17.21
C LYS A 34 11.99 -4.45 -18.34
N GLY A 35 11.50 -3.23 -18.21
CA GLY A 35 10.58 -2.60 -19.16
C GLY A 35 9.10 -2.81 -18.83
N GLU A 36 8.80 -3.58 -17.78
CA GLU A 36 7.44 -3.77 -17.30
C GLU A 36 6.88 -2.48 -16.68
N PHE A 37 5.66 -2.14 -17.06
CA PHE A 37 4.90 -1.06 -16.45
C PHE A 37 4.21 -1.55 -15.17
N GLY A 38 4.22 -0.72 -14.14
CA GLY A 38 3.44 -0.92 -12.93
C GLY A 38 2.29 0.07 -12.81
N GLY A 39 1.83 0.28 -11.58
CA GLY A 39 0.85 1.29 -11.23
C GLY A 39 1.41 2.71 -11.18
N TYR A 40 0.78 3.57 -10.38
CA TYR A 40 0.93 5.02 -10.48
C TYR A 40 1.42 5.65 -9.18
N VAL A 41 2.36 6.59 -9.31
CA VAL A 41 2.90 7.36 -8.18
C VAL A 41 2.92 8.86 -8.45
N GLU A 42 2.71 9.69 -7.42
CA GLU A 42 2.84 11.15 -7.56
C GLU A 42 4.30 11.55 -7.86
N GLY A 43 5.26 10.87 -7.24
CA GLY A 43 6.68 11.05 -7.54
C GLY A 43 7.57 9.94 -6.99
N GLU A 44 8.87 10.03 -7.24
CA GLU A 44 9.86 9.01 -6.80
C GLU A 44 9.91 8.80 -5.28
N LYS A 45 9.38 9.74 -4.49
CA LYS A 45 9.30 9.61 -3.03
C LYS A 45 8.34 8.52 -2.56
N ASN A 46 7.37 8.13 -3.40
CA ASN A 46 6.29 7.24 -3.01
C ASN A 46 6.65 5.76 -3.12
N LEU A 47 7.68 5.40 -3.90
CA LEU A 47 8.14 4.02 -4.07
C LEU A 47 9.67 3.95 -3.93
N CYS A 48 10.16 3.16 -2.98
CA CYS A 48 11.59 3.03 -2.75
C CYS A 48 12.34 2.46 -3.97
N GLN A 49 13.52 3.02 -4.25
CA GLN A 49 14.43 2.56 -5.32
C GLN A 49 15.24 1.29 -4.95
N HIS A 50 15.25 0.92 -3.67
CA HIS A 50 15.86 -0.32 -3.16
C HIS A 50 14.80 -1.34 -2.76
N GLY A 51 15.23 -2.56 -2.40
CA GLY A 51 14.33 -3.66 -2.11
C GLY A 51 13.57 -4.14 -3.36
N ASN A 52 12.60 -5.03 -3.13
CA ASN A 52 11.78 -5.65 -4.16
C ASN A 52 10.36 -5.06 -4.23
N CYS A 53 10.05 -4.01 -3.47
CA CYS A 53 8.72 -3.44 -3.47
C CYS A 53 8.29 -2.97 -4.85
N TRP A 54 7.01 -3.19 -5.17
CA TRP A 54 6.44 -2.86 -6.47
C TRP A 54 4.95 -2.54 -6.36
N ILE A 55 4.49 -1.74 -7.33
CA ILE A 55 3.08 -1.37 -7.48
C ILE A 55 2.66 -1.94 -8.83
N HIS A 56 1.77 -2.93 -8.82
CA HIS A 56 1.18 -3.55 -10.00
C HIS A 56 -0.15 -2.88 -10.36
N ASP A 57 -0.69 -3.27 -11.52
CA ASP A 57 -2.02 -2.92 -12.00
C ASP A 57 -2.31 -1.41 -11.99
N ASP A 58 -3.52 -1.00 -11.58
CA ASP A 58 -3.99 0.38 -11.56
C ASP A 58 -3.83 1.05 -10.19
N ALA A 59 -3.06 0.43 -9.29
CA ALA A 59 -2.88 0.91 -7.93
C ALA A 59 -2.16 2.27 -7.88
N GLN A 60 -2.55 3.10 -6.92
CA GLN A 60 -2.20 4.51 -6.85
C GLN A 60 -1.58 4.87 -5.50
N VAL A 61 -0.39 5.45 -5.51
CA VAL A 61 0.31 5.91 -4.30
C VAL A 61 0.71 7.37 -4.41
N PHE A 62 0.18 8.21 -3.52
CA PHE A 62 0.34 9.66 -3.62
C PHE A 62 0.41 10.34 -2.25
N ASP A 63 0.50 11.66 -2.25
CA ASP A 63 0.84 12.47 -1.09
C ASP A 63 2.21 12.08 -0.53
N ASP A 64 2.34 11.94 0.79
CA ASP A 64 3.57 11.55 1.48
C ASP A 64 3.62 10.05 1.78
N ALA A 65 2.74 9.24 1.17
CA ALA A 65 2.75 7.79 1.36
C ALA A 65 4.02 7.16 0.77
N GLN A 66 4.55 6.11 1.41
CA GLN A 66 5.80 5.46 1.04
C GLN A 66 5.68 3.93 1.02
N ILE A 67 6.10 3.32 -0.08
CA ILE A 67 6.15 1.86 -0.27
C ILE A 67 7.59 1.39 -0.38
N CYS A 68 8.04 0.54 0.53
CA CYS A 68 9.44 0.16 0.65
C CYS A 68 9.66 -1.33 0.91
N GLU A 69 10.94 -1.74 0.91
CA GLU A 69 11.37 -3.12 1.20
C GLU A 69 10.83 -4.14 0.21
N ASN A 70 10.00 -5.11 0.61
CA ASN A 70 9.39 -6.11 -0.28
C ASN A 70 7.87 -5.95 -0.43
N ALA A 71 7.31 -4.80 -0.03
CA ALA A 71 5.88 -4.57 -0.06
C ALA A 71 5.32 -4.64 -1.49
N ILE A 72 4.17 -5.32 -1.66
CA ILE A 72 3.49 -5.49 -2.93
C ILE A 72 2.14 -4.77 -2.87
N ILE A 73 1.93 -3.83 -3.79
CA ILE A 73 0.66 -3.13 -3.97
C ILE A 73 0.06 -3.54 -5.33
N ALA A 74 -1.22 -3.89 -5.40
CA ALA A 74 -1.85 -4.38 -6.62
C ALA A 74 -3.34 -4.00 -6.71
N GLY A 75 -4.01 -4.36 -7.81
CA GLY A 75 -5.41 -4.05 -8.07
C GLY A 75 -5.68 -2.55 -8.25
N ASP A 76 -6.75 -2.07 -7.63
CA ASP A 76 -7.22 -0.68 -7.65
C ASP A 76 -6.89 0.06 -6.34
N ALA A 77 -5.87 -0.40 -5.60
CA ALA A 77 -5.58 0.08 -4.26
C ALA A 77 -5.18 1.58 -4.27
N GLN A 78 -5.67 2.34 -3.29
CA GLN A 78 -5.39 3.76 -3.14
C GLN A 78 -4.69 4.02 -1.80
N ILE A 79 -3.44 4.49 -1.86
CA ILE A 79 -2.60 4.74 -0.69
C ILE A 79 -2.17 6.22 -0.68
N SER A 80 -2.56 6.95 0.37
CA SER A 80 -2.38 8.40 0.45
C SER A 80 -2.08 8.88 1.87
N GLY A 81 -2.03 10.21 2.05
CA GLY A 81 -1.64 10.81 3.33
C GLY A 81 -0.16 10.59 3.63
N LYS A 82 0.13 10.04 4.81
CA LYS A 82 1.46 9.64 5.31
C LYS A 82 1.52 8.13 5.54
N ALA A 83 0.80 7.35 4.74
CA ALA A 83 0.75 5.91 4.91
C ALA A 83 2.10 5.26 4.56
N GLU A 84 2.54 4.31 5.37
CA GLU A 84 3.79 3.56 5.16
C GLU A 84 3.46 2.08 4.98
N VAL A 85 3.95 1.47 3.90
CA VAL A 85 3.83 0.02 3.66
C VAL A 85 5.22 -0.54 3.38
N HIS A 86 5.67 -1.47 4.21
CA HIS A 86 7.02 -2.03 4.15
C HIS A 86 7.04 -3.50 4.60
N ASP A 87 8.23 -4.06 4.82
CA ASP A 87 8.51 -5.49 4.99
C ASP A 87 7.99 -6.33 3.82
N ASP A 88 7.28 -7.42 4.10
CA ASP A 88 6.68 -8.35 3.13
C ASP A 88 5.15 -8.13 3.04
N ALA A 89 4.67 -6.92 3.36
CA ALA A 89 3.25 -6.61 3.36
C ALA A 89 2.62 -6.62 1.96
N ILE A 90 1.37 -7.07 1.87
CA ILE A 90 0.61 -7.13 0.64
C ILE A 90 -0.67 -6.31 0.78
N VAL A 91 -0.91 -5.42 -0.18
CA VAL A 91 -2.13 -4.62 -0.30
C VAL A 91 -2.68 -4.76 -1.71
N SER A 92 -3.89 -5.30 -1.87
CA SER A 92 -4.46 -5.57 -3.19
C SER A 92 -5.94 -5.20 -3.30
N ASP A 93 -6.52 -5.37 -4.50
CA ASP A 93 -7.92 -5.09 -4.82
C ASP A 93 -8.30 -3.62 -4.61
N ASN A 94 -9.44 -3.31 -3.98
CA ASN A 94 -10.03 -1.97 -3.85
C ASN A 94 -9.71 -1.32 -2.49
N VAL A 95 -8.55 -1.63 -1.91
CA VAL A 95 -8.17 -1.17 -0.57
C VAL A 95 -7.89 0.33 -0.55
N LYS A 96 -8.29 1.00 0.54
CA LYS A 96 -7.98 2.42 0.77
C LYS A 96 -7.21 2.61 2.07
N LEU A 97 -6.00 3.16 1.96
CA LEU A 97 -5.16 3.57 3.09
C LEU A 97 -5.00 5.10 3.04
N SER A 98 -5.25 5.80 4.15
CA SER A 98 -4.99 7.24 4.25
C SER A 98 -4.57 7.66 5.65
N ASP A 99 -4.17 8.91 5.82
CA ASP A 99 -3.66 9.48 7.06
C ASP A 99 -2.32 8.85 7.47
N ASN A 100 -2.11 8.44 8.74
CA ASN A 100 -0.83 7.90 9.25
C ASN A 100 -0.87 6.38 9.43
N VAL A 101 -1.39 5.66 8.42
CA VAL A 101 -1.49 4.19 8.48
C VAL A 101 -0.12 3.54 8.31
N ILE A 102 0.19 2.53 9.10
CA ILE A 102 1.43 1.75 8.98
C ILE A 102 1.08 0.29 8.76
N ILE A 103 1.58 -0.30 7.68
CA ILE A 103 1.45 -1.72 7.36
C ILE A 103 2.85 -2.34 7.26
N ALA A 104 3.08 -3.39 8.05
CA ALA A 104 4.40 -4.00 8.22
C ALA A 104 4.28 -5.52 8.44
N GLY A 105 5.42 -6.20 8.52
CA GLY A 105 5.52 -7.65 8.67
C GLY A 105 5.03 -8.40 7.43
N LYS A 106 4.17 -9.40 7.64
CA LYS A 106 3.54 -10.24 6.60
C LYS A 106 2.04 -9.96 6.50
N ALA A 107 1.64 -8.73 6.81
CA ALA A 107 0.25 -8.33 6.78
C ALA A 107 -0.30 -8.39 5.36
N SER A 108 -1.54 -8.84 5.22
CA SER A 108 -2.25 -8.94 3.94
C SER A 108 -3.59 -8.24 4.05
N ILE A 109 -3.80 -7.22 3.22
CA ILE A 109 -4.99 -6.37 3.19
C ILE A 109 -5.58 -6.39 1.77
N TYR A 110 -6.83 -6.80 1.62
CA TYR A 110 -7.43 -6.99 0.30
C TYR A 110 -8.95 -6.73 0.30
N ASP A 111 -9.64 -7.04 -0.80
CA ASP A 111 -11.04 -6.71 -1.10
C ASP A 111 -11.34 -5.19 -1.04
N ASN A 112 -12.20 -4.73 -0.13
CA ASN A 112 -12.71 -3.35 -0.04
C ASN A 112 -12.33 -2.71 1.30
N ALA A 113 -11.25 -3.18 1.94
CA ALA A 113 -10.85 -2.72 3.26
C ALA A 113 -10.44 -1.24 3.25
N LYS A 114 -10.74 -0.54 4.34
CA LYS A 114 -10.43 0.88 4.55
C LYS A 114 -9.73 1.08 5.88
N LEU A 115 -8.48 1.50 5.84
CA LEU A 115 -7.69 1.82 7.02
C LEU A 115 -7.37 3.32 6.99
N LEU A 116 -7.75 4.02 8.06
CA LEU A 116 -7.71 5.48 8.16
C LEU A 116 -7.17 5.88 9.55
N GLY A 117 -6.80 7.14 9.73
CA GLY A 117 -6.29 7.68 10.99
C GLY A 117 -4.87 7.20 11.32
N ASN A 118 -4.68 6.55 12.47
CA ASN A 118 -3.38 6.07 12.94
C ASN A 118 -3.39 4.53 13.09
N ALA A 119 -4.03 3.83 12.14
CA ALA A 119 -4.10 2.38 12.18
C ALA A 119 -2.73 1.75 11.92
N ARG A 120 -2.36 0.73 12.69
CA ARG A 120 -1.11 -0.02 12.53
C ARG A 120 -1.44 -1.50 12.37
N VAL A 121 -0.94 -2.11 11.33
CA VAL A 121 -1.10 -3.54 11.03
C VAL A 121 0.26 -4.16 10.87
N CYS A 122 0.58 -5.14 11.70
CA CYS A 122 1.90 -5.77 11.76
C CYS A 122 1.78 -7.29 11.83
N ASP A 123 2.90 -8.00 11.75
CA ASP A 123 2.98 -9.47 11.85
C ASP A 123 2.18 -10.21 10.77
N ASN A 124 1.45 -11.29 11.10
CA ASN A 124 0.72 -12.13 10.14
C ASN A 124 -0.78 -11.83 10.17
N VAL A 125 -1.14 -10.56 10.00
CA VAL A 125 -2.54 -10.11 10.06
C VAL A 125 -3.22 -10.15 8.70
N LEU A 126 -4.48 -10.58 8.68
CA LEU A 126 -5.34 -10.66 7.51
C LEU A 126 -6.55 -9.73 7.64
N VAL A 127 -6.65 -8.71 6.78
CA VAL A 127 -7.76 -7.75 6.74
C VAL A 127 -8.43 -7.80 5.36
N PHE A 128 -9.76 -7.97 5.31
CA PHE A 128 -10.45 -8.19 4.04
C PHE A 128 -11.96 -7.87 4.10
N ASN A 129 -12.70 -8.16 3.04
CA ASN A 129 -14.08 -7.73 2.83
C ASN A 129 -14.21 -6.19 2.94
N ASN A 130 -15.24 -5.71 3.64
CA ASN A 130 -15.53 -4.29 3.86
C ASN A 130 -14.97 -3.80 5.21
N ALA A 131 -13.81 -4.33 5.62
CA ALA A 131 -13.20 -3.99 6.91
C ALA A 131 -12.97 -2.48 7.04
N VAL A 132 -13.36 -1.88 8.17
CA VAL A 132 -13.02 -0.47 8.46
C VAL A 132 -12.23 -0.36 9.76
N ALA A 133 -10.96 0.05 9.66
CA ALA A 133 -10.16 0.44 10.82
C ALA A 133 -9.93 1.95 10.79
N SER A 134 -10.32 2.65 11.85
CA SER A 134 -10.15 4.12 11.92
C SER A 134 -9.84 4.59 13.33
N GLY A 135 -8.99 5.60 13.44
CA GLY A 135 -8.53 6.15 14.73
C GLY A 135 -7.22 5.52 15.15
N ASN A 136 -7.01 5.30 16.46
CA ASN A 136 -5.80 4.65 16.99
C ASN A 136 -6.06 3.15 17.14
N VAL A 137 -5.79 2.37 16.09
CA VAL A 137 -6.03 0.91 16.05
C VAL A 137 -4.70 0.20 15.86
N ILE A 138 -4.45 -0.86 16.64
CA ILE A 138 -3.29 -1.74 16.45
C ILE A 138 -3.80 -3.16 16.21
N LEU A 139 -3.41 -3.74 15.07
CA LEU A 139 -3.65 -5.12 14.67
C LEU A 139 -2.30 -5.83 14.56
N SER A 140 -2.08 -6.86 15.36
CA SER A 140 -0.82 -7.60 15.40
C SER A 140 -1.03 -9.07 15.78
N GLY A 141 0.03 -9.87 15.72
CA GLY A 141 -0.02 -11.31 15.93
C GLY A 141 -0.56 -12.08 14.71
N ASN A 142 -1.52 -12.98 14.94
CA ASN A 142 -2.13 -13.83 13.90
C ASN A 142 -3.61 -13.49 13.69
N ALA A 143 -3.95 -12.19 13.67
CA ALA A 143 -5.32 -11.75 13.55
C ALA A 143 -5.92 -12.02 12.17
N LYS A 144 -7.10 -12.64 12.14
CA LYS A 144 -7.86 -12.93 10.92
C LYS A 144 -9.29 -12.44 11.08
N ASN A 145 -9.94 -12.10 9.96
CA ASN A 145 -11.36 -11.74 9.89
C ASN A 145 -11.71 -10.45 10.66
N ILE A 146 -11.04 -9.34 10.33
CA ILE A 146 -11.34 -8.04 10.95
C ILE A 146 -12.40 -7.33 10.12
N TRP A 147 -13.59 -7.08 10.69
CA TRP A 147 -14.74 -6.51 9.95
C TRP A 147 -14.97 -5.02 10.24
N SER A 148 -14.67 -4.57 11.45
CA SER A 148 -14.54 -3.13 11.77
C SER A 148 -13.90 -2.97 13.16
N CYS A 149 -12.94 -2.05 13.31
CA CYS A 149 -12.35 -1.69 14.60
C CYS A 149 -12.26 -0.15 14.60
N LYS A 150 -13.10 0.52 15.40
CA LYS A 150 -13.07 1.99 15.58
C LYS A 150 -12.75 2.28 17.04
N ASN A 151 -11.69 3.05 17.30
CA ASN A 151 -11.33 3.57 18.64
C ASN A 151 -10.99 2.56 19.75
N PHE A 152 -10.44 1.38 19.46
CA PHE A 152 -9.89 0.47 20.48
C PHE A 152 -8.39 0.28 20.33
N ARG A 153 -7.67 0.30 21.47
CA ARG A 153 -6.20 0.39 21.53
C ARG A 153 -5.48 -0.85 20.95
N GLU A 154 -6.07 -2.04 21.02
CA GLU A 154 -5.48 -3.27 20.48
C GLU A 154 -6.60 -4.24 20.06
N CYS A 155 -6.64 -4.63 18.79
CA CYS A 155 -7.49 -5.68 18.24
C CYS A 155 -6.51 -6.85 17.90
N THR A 156 -6.07 -7.61 18.91
CA THR A 156 -5.19 -8.79 18.74
C THR A 156 -6.04 -10.07 18.69
N CYS A 157 -5.80 -10.96 17.73
CA CYS A 157 -6.26 -12.35 17.88
C CYS A 157 -5.18 -13.12 18.63
N MET A 158 -5.52 -13.61 19.82
CA MET A 158 -4.80 -14.70 20.49
C MET A 158 -5.09 -16.02 19.79
#